data_AF-A0A939BMW9-F1
#
_entry.id   AF-A0A939BMW9-F1
#
_cell.length_a   1.000
_cell.length_b   1.000
_cell.length_c   1.000
_cell.angle_alpha   90.00
_cell.angle_beta   90.00
_cell.angle_gamma   90.00
#
_symmetry.space_group_name_H-M   'P 1'
#
loop_
_entity.id
_entity.type
_entity.pdbx_description
1 polymer ?
#
loop_
_entity_poly.entity_id
_entity_poly.type
_entity_poly.pdbx_seq_one_letter_code
_entity_poly.pdbx_strand_id
1 'polypeptide(L)'
;MRTKKMAILVMVMVVVTVVAQTQVSEAGLLDIFRGDDGEEVERLILATTTSTENSGLLEQLIPAFEEKYSYRVDVVAVGTGRALQHGRDGDADVLMVHAKPAELRFVENGYGVNRKEIMYNDFVILGPKNDPANIKGTTDALEAFRTIAEEEATFISRGDNSGTNKKELGIWEEAGIDPSGEWYQETGQGMGSSITIADQKDAYILSDRGTYIAFRDKIDLEIVSEGDEVFYNLYGVIAVNSDKHPDVNFEGAQAFIDYLVSEKAQKIIRDYKMDGERLFNPLKL
;
A
#
# COMPACT_ATOMS: atom_id res chain seq x y z
N MET A 1 -28.19 84.66 23.99
CA MET A 1 -29.59 84.62 23.51
C MET A 1 -29.67 83.59 22.39
N ARG A 2 -30.62 82.66 22.48
CA ARG A 2 -30.74 81.42 21.68
C ARG A 2 -30.93 81.64 20.16
N THR A 3 -30.69 80.56 19.41
CA THR A 3 -31.10 80.24 18.00
C THR A 3 -30.14 80.75 16.91
N LYS A 4 -29.78 80.03 15.82
CA LYS A 4 -30.41 78.92 15.06
C LYS A 4 -29.36 78.26 14.12
N LYS A 5 -29.45 76.93 13.99
CA LYS A 5 -29.32 76.06 12.78
C LYS A 5 -28.01 76.01 11.95
N MET A 6 -27.40 74.82 12.03
CA MET A 6 -27.02 73.92 10.92
C MET A 6 -26.79 74.52 9.51
N ALA A 7 -25.56 74.39 9.02
CA ALA A 7 -25.25 73.76 7.73
C ALA A 7 -23.75 73.44 7.69
N ILE A 8 -23.43 72.15 7.68
CA ILE A 8 -22.10 71.60 7.36
C ILE A 8 -22.02 71.55 5.84
N LEU A 9 -21.08 72.27 5.23
CA LEU A 9 -20.69 72.03 3.85
C LEU A 9 -19.30 72.58 3.51
N VAL A 10 -18.53 71.72 2.84
CA VAL A 10 -17.34 71.97 1.98
C VAL A 10 -15.99 72.20 2.67
N MET A 11 -15.13 71.17 2.65
CA MET A 11 -13.89 71.09 1.83
C MET A 11 -13.26 69.73 2.16
N VAL A 12 -13.15 68.77 1.24
CA VAL A 12 -11.96 68.42 0.43
C VAL A 12 -12.46 67.29 -0.51
N MET A 13 -12.67 67.49 -1.81
CA MET A 13 -11.70 67.50 -2.92
C MET A 13 -10.96 66.17 -3.12
N VAL A 14 -11.51 65.25 -3.93
CA VAL A 14 -10.74 64.46 -4.94
C VAL A 14 -11.64 64.12 -6.14
N VAL A 15 -11.34 64.80 -7.24
CA VAL A 15 -11.34 64.41 -8.67
C VAL A 15 -12.25 63.26 -9.12
N VAL A 16 -13.20 63.64 -9.98
CA VAL A 16 -14.02 62.79 -10.86
C VAL A 16 -13.15 62.17 -11.96
N THR A 17 -13.21 60.84 -12.09
CA THR A 17 -13.02 60.18 -13.40
C THR A 17 -14.09 59.11 -13.60
N VAL A 18 -14.59 59.10 -14.83
CA VAL A 18 -15.83 58.49 -15.35
C VAL A 18 -15.98 57.00 -15.06
N VAL A 19 -17.20 56.63 -14.67
CA VAL A 19 -17.72 55.26 -14.59
C VAL A 19 -17.86 54.68 -16.00
N ALA A 20 -17.14 53.60 -16.30
CA ALA A 20 -17.51 52.66 -17.35
C ALA A 20 -17.89 51.34 -16.67
N GLN A 21 -19.19 51.04 -16.66
CA GLN A 21 -19.71 49.74 -16.28
C GLN A 21 -19.31 48.73 -17.36
N THR A 22 -18.49 47.75 -17.00
CA THR A 22 -18.39 46.47 -17.71
C THR A 22 -18.50 45.36 -16.68
N GLN A 23 -19.55 44.54 -16.83
CA GLN A 23 -19.80 43.34 -16.02
C GLN A 23 -18.56 42.46 -16.03
N VAL A 24 -18.01 42.18 -14.84
CA VAL A 24 -17.05 41.10 -14.65
C VAL A 24 -17.89 39.85 -14.39
N SER A 25 -17.96 38.95 -15.36
CA SER A 25 -18.53 37.61 -15.20
C SER A 25 -17.67 36.79 -14.22
N GLU A 26 -18.31 36.00 -13.35
CA GLU A 26 -17.70 35.13 -12.32
C GLU A 26 -16.76 34.02 -12.84
N ALA A 27 -16.35 34.03 -14.10
CA ALA A 27 -15.48 33.02 -14.72
C ALA A 27 -13.98 33.23 -14.45
N GLY A 28 -13.60 33.88 -13.36
CA GLY A 28 -12.25 34.42 -13.14
C GLY A 28 -11.48 33.88 -11.94
N LEU A 29 -11.74 32.64 -11.49
CA LEU A 29 -11.06 32.06 -10.33
C LEU A 29 -10.73 30.55 -10.48
N LEU A 30 -10.45 30.14 -11.71
CA LEU A 30 -10.03 28.79 -12.07
C LEU A 30 -9.00 28.88 -13.21
N ASP A 31 -7.79 29.34 -12.90
CA ASP A 31 -6.70 29.28 -13.87
C ASP A 31 -5.34 29.39 -13.16
N ILE A 32 -4.94 28.34 -12.45
CA ILE A 32 -3.52 27.99 -12.26
C ILE A 32 -3.44 26.48 -12.22
N PHE A 33 -3.21 25.85 -13.37
CA PHE A 33 -2.35 24.69 -13.65
C PHE A 33 -2.65 24.24 -15.09
N ARG A 34 -2.27 25.07 -16.06
CA ARG A 34 -2.19 24.65 -17.46
C ARG A 34 -0.79 24.08 -17.68
N GLY A 35 -0.71 22.76 -17.82
CA GLY A 35 0.43 22.12 -18.46
C GLY A 35 0.55 22.59 -19.92
N ASP A 36 1.75 22.52 -20.48
CA ASP A 36 2.13 23.20 -21.73
C ASP A 36 1.46 22.63 -23.01
N ASP A 37 0.61 21.61 -22.87
CA ASP A 37 -0.24 21.08 -23.92
C ASP A 37 -1.65 20.95 -23.32
N GLY A 38 -2.67 21.56 -23.93
CA GLY A 38 -4.04 21.66 -23.38
C GLY A 38 -4.84 20.35 -23.30
N GLU A 39 -4.21 19.23 -22.93
CA GLU A 39 -4.90 18.00 -22.53
C GLU A 39 -5.42 18.14 -21.09
N GLU A 40 -6.70 17.81 -20.90
CA GLU A 40 -7.34 17.76 -19.60
C GLU A 40 -6.79 16.55 -18.84
N VAL A 41 -5.79 16.75 -17.98
CA VAL A 41 -5.21 15.69 -17.16
C VAL A 41 -6.20 15.32 -16.07
N GLU A 42 -6.84 14.16 -16.23
CA GLU A 42 -7.76 13.64 -15.23
C GLU A 42 -7.02 13.09 -14.01
N ARG A 43 -7.64 13.21 -12.83
CA ARG A 43 -7.09 12.64 -11.59
C ARG A 43 -7.59 11.21 -11.38
N LEU A 44 -6.69 10.39 -10.84
CA LEU A 44 -6.96 9.02 -10.41
C LEU A 44 -6.48 8.85 -8.97
N ILE A 45 -7.39 8.53 -8.06
CA ILE A 45 -7.09 8.31 -6.64
C ILE A 45 -6.80 6.83 -6.41
N LEU A 46 -5.54 6.52 -6.10
CA LEU A 46 -5.07 5.19 -5.73
C LEU A 46 -5.02 5.07 -4.20
N ALA A 47 -5.89 4.25 -3.61
CA ALA A 47 -5.71 3.85 -2.21
C ALA A 47 -4.86 2.58 -2.11
N THR A 48 -3.77 2.65 -1.37
CA THR A 48 -2.83 1.54 -1.19
C THR A 48 -2.38 1.43 0.25
N THR A 49 -1.47 0.50 0.50
CA THR A 49 -0.89 0.25 1.80
C THR A 49 0.40 1.02 2.02
N THR A 50 0.64 1.51 3.25
CA THR A 50 1.90 2.17 3.64
C THR A 50 3.14 1.32 3.32
N SER A 51 3.05 -0.01 3.46
CA SER A 51 4.14 -0.93 3.07
C SER A 51 4.38 -0.99 1.56
N THR A 52 3.35 -0.76 0.72
CA THR A 52 3.54 -0.66 -0.74
C THR A 52 4.23 0.64 -1.10
N GLU A 53 3.77 1.76 -0.54
CA GLU A 53 4.37 3.07 -0.77
C GLU A 53 5.84 3.08 -0.37
N ASN A 54 6.13 2.66 0.86
CA ASN A 54 7.49 2.62 1.40
C ASN A 54 8.40 1.63 0.68
N SER A 55 7.86 0.70 -0.10
CA SER A 55 8.68 -0.20 -0.91
C SER A 55 9.42 0.53 -2.03
N GLY A 56 8.95 1.71 -2.45
CA GLY A 56 9.50 2.50 -3.57
C GLY A 56 9.02 2.05 -4.96
N LEU A 57 8.27 0.94 -5.06
CA LEU A 57 7.83 0.41 -6.35
C LEU A 57 6.91 1.40 -7.10
N LEU A 58 6.05 2.12 -6.38
CA LEU A 58 5.10 3.06 -6.98
C LEU A 58 5.78 4.24 -7.68
N GLU A 59 6.96 4.64 -7.22
CA GLU A 59 7.78 5.68 -7.85
C GLU A 59 8.27 5.30 -9.25
N GLN A 60 8.26 4.00 -9.59
CA GLN A 60 8.60 3.50 -10.93
C GLN A 60 7.35 3.24 -11.77
N LEU A 61 6.29 2.72 -11.15
CA LEU A 61 5.06 2.34 -11.85
C LEU A 61 4.22 3.54 -12.27
N ILE A 62 4.05 4.52 -11.38
CA ILE A 62 3.15 5.65 -11.61
C ILE A 62 3.65 6.56 -12.75
N PRO A 63 4.92 7.01 -12.79
CA PRO A 63 5.37 7.89 -13.87
C PRO A 63 5.21 7.25 -15.26
N ALA A 64 5.47 5.94 -15.38
CA ALA A 64 5.31 5.21 -16.63
C ALA A 64 3.85 5.02 -17.07
N PHE A 65 2.89 5.12 -16.13
CA PHE A 65 1.46 5.18 -16.40
C PHE A 65 1.03 6.59 -16.81
N GLU A 66 1.38 7.62 -16.01
CA GLU A 66 1.03 9.01 -16.27
C GLU A 66 1.53 9.47 -17.65
N GLU A 67 2.73 9.06 -18.07
CA GLU A 67 3.31 9.32 -19.39
C GLU A 67 2.44 8.80 -20.54
N LYS A 68 1.72 7.69 -20.35
CA LYS A 68 1.03 6.97 -21.43
C LYS A 68 -0.48 7.26 -21.49
N TYR A 69 -1.11 7.52 -20.36
CA TYR A 69 -2.57 7.56 -20.25
C TYR A 69 -3.14 8.95 -19.89
N SER A 70 -2.30 10.00 -19.83
CA SER A 70 -2.70 11.39 -19.51
C SER A 70 -3.52 11.52 -18.21
N TYR A 71 -3.20 10.69 -17.22
CA TYR A 71 -3.73 10.78 -15.86
C TYR A 71 -2.71 11.34 -14.88
N ARG A 72 -3.19 11.93 -13.79
CA ARG A 72 -2.41 12.21 -12.58
C ARG A 72 -2.86 11.30 -11.45
N VAL A 73 -1.94 10.51 -10.89
CA VAL A 73 -2.24 9.58 -9.81
C VAL A 73 -1.96 10.22 -8.45
N ASP A 74 -3.01 10.35 -7.64
CA ASP A 74 -2.91 10.77 -6.24
C ASP A 74 -2.92 9.54 -5.34
N VAL A 75 -1.82 9.32 -4.60
CA VAL A 75 -1.67 8.13 -3.76
C VAL A 75 -2.10 8.40 -2.31
N VAL A 76 -2.98 7.53 -1.81
CA VAL A 76 -3.42 7.49 -0.41
C VAL A 76 -2.90 6.21 0.24
N ALA A 77 -1.77 6.32 0.95
CA ALA A 77 -1.10 5.18 1.60
C ALA A 77 -1.53 5.03 3.07
N VAL A 78 -2.28 3.97 3.39
CA VAL A 78 -2.85 3.71 4.73
C VAL A 78 -2.76 2.22 5.11
N GLY A 79 -3.35 1.77 6.22
CA GLY A 79 -3.48 0.32 6.47
C GLY A 79 -4.51 -0.33 5.54
N THR A 80 -4.40 -1.63 5.24
CA THR A 80 -5.29 -2.34 4.30
C THR A 80 -6.77 -2.15 4.60
N GLY A 81 -7.16 -2.22 5.88
CA GLY A 81 -8.54 -2.00 6.30
C GLY A 81 -9.05 -0.59 5.97
N ARG A 82 -8.18 0.42 6.08
CA ARG A 82 -8.52 1.81 5.73
C ARG A 82 -8.53 2.04 4.23
N ALA A 83 -7.63 1.42 3.46
CA ALA A 83 -7.65 1.49 2.00
C ALA A 83 -8.96 0.89 1.44
N LEU A 84 -9.36 -0.29 1.92
CA LEU A 84 -10.66 -0.89 1.60
C LEU A 84 -11.83 -0.02 2.07
N GLN A 85 -11.69 0.70 3.19
CA GLN A 85 -12.71 1.64 3.65
C GLN A 85 -12.86 2.82 2.68
N HIS A 86 -11.75 3.41 2.20
CA HIS A 86 -11.81 4.49 1.20
C HIS A 86 -12.54 4.05 -0.08
N GLY A 87 -12.27 2.85 -0.59
CA GLY A 87 -13.02 2.33 -1.74
C GLY A 87 -14.50 2.04 -1.44
N ARG A 88 -14.83 1.66 -0.21
CA ARG A 88 -16.23 1.50 0.24
C ARG A 88 -16.98 2.83 0.29
N ASP A 89 -16.29 3.90 0.68
CA ASP A 89 -16.86 5.23 0.86
C ASP A 89 -16.89 6.05 -0.45
N GLY A 90 -16.23 5.56 -1.50
CA GLY A 90 -16.11 6.28 -2.78
C GLY A 90 -15.00 7.34 -2.78
N ASP A 91 -14.12 7.32 -1.78
CA ASP A 91 -13.00 8.26 -1.63
C ASP A 91 -11.78 7.90 -2.51
N ALA A 92 -11.84 6.78 -3.22
CA ALA A 92 -10.79 6.28 -4.10
C ALA A 92 -11.40 5.64 -5.35
N ASP A 93 -10.65 5.65 -6.44
CA ASP A 93 -11.08 5.09 -7.72
C ASP A 93 -10.58 3.66 -7.90
N VAL A 94 -9.35 3.41 -7.43
CA VAL A 94 -8.68 2.12 -7.54
C VAL A 94 -7.96 1.78 -6.25
N LEU A 95 -8.01 0.50 -5.88
CA LEU A 95 -7.32 -0.04 -4.72
C LEU A 95 -6.17 -0.93 -5.18
N MET A 96 -5.01 -0.82 -4.53
CA MET A 96 -3.91 -1.79 -4.68
C MET A 96 -3.44 -2.24 -3.29
N VAL A 97 -3.83 -3.45 -2.88
CA VAL A 97 -3.60 -3.98 -1.52
C VAL A 97 -3.15 -5.44 -1.58
N HIS A 98 -2.77 -6.02 -0.44
CA HIS A 98 -2.25 -7.40 -0.35
C HIS A 98 -2.92 -8.19 0.78
N ALA A 99 -4.25 -8.33 0.71
CA ALA A 99 -5.05 -9.13 1.62
C ALA A 99 -6.19 -9.83 0.87
N LYS A 100 -5.82 -10.81 0.02
CA LYS A 100 -6.75 -11.55 -0.86
C LYS A 100 -8.09 -11.92 -0.20
N PRO A 101 -8.17 -12.49 1.02
CA PRO A 101 -9.47 -12.78 1.63
C PRO A 101 -10.34 -11.53 1.88
N ALA A 102 -9.75 -10.39 2.25
CA ALA A 102 -10.47 -9.14 2.47
C ALA A 102 -10.88 -8.49 1.14
N GLU A 103 -10.04 -8.60 0.12
CA GLU A 103 -10.31 -8.15 -1.25
C GLU A 103 -11.47 -8.91 -1.89
N LEU A 104 -11.46 -10.25 -1.79
CA LEU A 104 -12.54 -11.08 -2.32
C LEU A 104 -13.87 -10.74 -1.65
N ARG A 105 -13.89 -10.59 -0.32
CA ARG A 105 -15.08 -10.11 0.40
C ARG A 105 -15.50 -8.71 -0.04
N PHE A 106 -14.56 -7.81 -0.33
CA PHE A 106 -14.88 -6.47 -0.81
C PHE A 106 -15.61 -6.51 -2.17
N VAL A 107 -15.15 -7.36 -3.08
CA VAL A 107 -15.79 -7.60 -4.39
C VAL A 107 -17.13 -8.32 -4.24
N GLU A 108 -17.22 -9.37 -3.41
CA GLU A 108 -18.47 -10.13 -3.16
C GLU A 108 -19.58 -9.23 -2.60
N ASN A 109 -19.24 -8.25 -1.76
CA ASN A 109 -20.19 -7.26 -1.25
C ASN A 109 -20.52 -6.14 -2.27
N GLY A 110 -19.96 -6.22 -3.48
CA GLY A 110 -20.21 -5.33 -4.60
C GLY A 110 -19.54 -3.96 -4.49
N TYR A 111 -18.58 -3.76 -3.61
CA TYR A 111 -17.88 -2.47 -3.45
C TYR A 111 -16.80 -2.24 -4.52
N GLY A 112 -16.28 -3.31 -5.11
CA GLY A 112 -15.32 -3.25 -6.19
C GLY A 112 -15.57 -4.30 -7.25
N VAL A 113 -14.96 -4.09 -8.41
CA VAL A 113 -15.05 -4.95 -9.58
C VAL A 113 -13.67 -5.12 -10.20
N ASN A 114 -13.56 -6.03 -11.17
CA ASN A 114 -12.35 -6.25 -11.97
C ASN A 114 -11.07 -6.50 -11.15
N ARG A 115 -11.18 -7.21 -10.02
CA ARG A 115 -10.01 -7.61 -9.24
C ARG A 115 -9.02 -8.40 -10.11
N LYS A 116 -7.76 -7.99 -10.13
CA LYS A 116 -6.65 -8.72 -10.75
C LYS A 116 -5.51 -8.91 -9.76
N GLU A 117 -4.88 -10.08 -9.80
CA GLU A 117 -3.62 -10.30 -9.10
C GLU A 117 -2.49 -9.85 -10.03
N ILE A 118 -1.56 -9.04 -9.53
CA ILE A 118 -0.58 -8.34 -10.37
C ILE A 118 0.87 -8.75 -10.09
N MET A 119 1.18 -9.08 -8.84
CA MET A 119 2.52 -9.45 -8.39
C MET A 119 2.43 -10.09 -7.01
N TYR A 120 3.54 -10.62 -6.54
CA TYR A 120 3.74 -10.94 -5.13
C TYR A 120 5.12 -10.49 -4.68
N ASN A 121 5.24 -10.09 -3.42
CA ASN A 121 6.46 -10.37 -2.67
C ASN A 121 6.21 -11.61 -1.80
N ASP A 122 7.19 -12.00 -1.00
CA ASP A 122 7.10 -13.20 -0.20
C ASP A 122 7.53 -12.96 1.24
N PHE A 123 7.04 -13.88 2.08
CA PHE A 123 7.53 -14.10 3.42
C PHE A 123 8.69 -15.10 3.40
N VAL A 124 9.52 -15.05 4.43
CA VAL A 124 10.63 -15.97 4.65
C VAL A 124 10.68 -16.34 6.13
N ILE A 125 11.13 -17.56 6.44
CA ILE A 125 11.51 -17.91 7.80
C ILE A 125 12.95 -17.49 7.99
N LEU A 126 13.17 -16.61 8.95
CA LEU A 126 14.50 -16.30 9.46
C LEU A 126 14.80 -17.24 10.63
N GLY A 127 16.05 -17.67 10.76
CA GLY A 127 16.51 -18.54 11.85
C GLY A 127 17.99 -18.35 12.14
N PRO A 128 18.47 -18.88 13.28
CA PRO A 128 19.87 -18.77 13.66
C PRO A 128 20.77 -19.63 12.76
N LYS A 129 22.05 -19.24 12.63
CA LYS A 129 23.02 -19.90 11.74
C LYS A 129 23.24 -21.38 12.02
N ASN A 130 23.10 -21.79 13.28
CA ASN A 130 23.23 -23.18 13.71
C ASN A 130 21.97 -24.02 13.48
N ASP A 131 20.84 -23.39 13.13
CA ASP A 131 19.57 -24.01 12.74
C ASP A 131 19.18 -25.22 13.63
N PRO A 132 18.83 -24.99 14.90
CA PRO A 132 18.57 -26.08 15.86
C PRO A 132 17.39 -26.98 15.47
N ALA A 133 16.43 -26.50 14.67
CA ALA A 133 15.33 -27.29 14.11
C ALA A 133 15.68 -27.98 12.77
N ASN A 134 16.88 -27.75 12.22
CA ASN A 134 17.36 -28.35 10.97
C ASN A 134 16.39 -28.17 9.77
N ILE A 135 15.84 -26.96 9.62
CA ILE A 135 14.91 -26.61 8.52
C ILE A 135 15.57 -25.85 7.36
N LYS A 136 16.88 -25.59 7.44
CA LYS A 136 17.60 -24.80 6.44
C LYS A 136 17.57 -25.46 5.07
N GLY A 137 17.01 -24.74 4.09
CA GLY A 137 16.84 -25.19 2.72
C GLY A 137 15.51 -25.91 2.45
N THR A 138 14.66 -26.07 3.46
CA THR A 138 13.30 -26.60 3.28
C THR A 138 12.45 -25.61 2.49
N THR A 139 11.85 -26.08 1.41
CA THR A 139 10.94 -25.28 0.57
C THR A 139 9.47 -25.54 0.86
N ASP A 140 9.14 -26.53 1.69
CA ASP A 140 7.79 -26.78 2.19
C ASP A 140 7.57 -25.97 3.47
N ALA A 141 6.75 -24.92 3.37
CA ALA A 141 6.49 -24.02 4.49
C ALA A 141 5.80 -24.73 5.67
N LEU A 142 4.89 -25.67 5.37
CA LEU A 142 4.14 -26.37 6.40
C LEU A 142 5.00 -27.39 7.12
N GLU A 143 5.90 -28.07 6.40
CA GLU A 143 6.93 -28.93 7.00
C GLU A 143 7.83 -28.12 7.95
N ALA A 144 8.36 -26.98 7.49
CA ALA A 144 9.23 -26.15 8.32
C ALA A 144 8.55 -25.69 9.63
N PHE A 145 7.28 -25.26 9.56
CA PHE A 145 6.50 -24.89 10.74
C PHE A 145 6.27 -26.08 11.67
N ARG A 146 5.90 -27.27 11.14
CA ARG A 146 5.74 -28.47 11.95
C ARG A 146 7.03 -28.85 12.67
N THR A 147 8.17 -28.84 11.98
CA THR A 147 9.47 -29.17 12.58
C THR A 147 9.86 -28.19 13.68
N ILE A 148 9.65 -26.87 13.50
CA ILE A 148 9.89 -25.88 14.56
C ILE A 148 9.07 -26.22 15.81
N ALA A 149 7.79 -26.58 15.64
CA ALA A 149 6.91 -26.92 16.74
C ALA A 149 7.27 -28.26 17.41
N GLU A 150 7.63 -29.28 16.61
CA GLU A 150 8.04 -30.61 17.10
C GLU A 150 9.32 -30.56 17.93
N GLU A 151 10.29 -29.75 17.52
CA GLU A 151 11.55 -29.53 18.25
C GLU A 151 11.42 -28.49 19.38
N GLU A 152 10.24 -27.86 19.53
CA GLU A 152 9.99 -26.72 20.42
C GLU A 152 11.07 -25.64 20.29
N ALA A 153 11.54 -25.40 19.06
CA ALA A 153 12.52 -24.38 18.80
C ALA A 153 11.90 -22.99 18.97
N THR A 154 12.62 -22.06 19.62
CA THR A 154 12.04 -20.76 19.95
C THR A 154 11.58 -20.04 18.68
N PHE A 155 10.31 -19.65 18.64
CA PHE A 155 9.68 -18.92 17.56
C PHE A 155 9.12 -17.60 18.10
N ILE A 156 9.52 -16.50 17.47
CA ILE A 156 9.01 -15.17 17.79
C ILE A 156 7.84 -14.84 16.86
N SER A 157 6.66 -14.72 17.46
CA SER A 157 5.51 -14.10 16.80
C SER A 157 5.49 -12.60 17.05
N ARG A 158 4.99 -11.87 16.05
CA ARG A 158 4.68 -10.46 16.26
C ARG A 158 3.54 -10.25 17.25
N GLY A 159 2.54 -11.13 17.29
CA GLY A 159 1.40 -11.06 18.22
C GLY A 159 0.63 -9.72 18.20
N ASP A 160 0.63 -9.02 17.07
CA ASP A 160 0.15 -7.62 17.00
C ASP A 160 -1.08 -7.43 16.10
N ASN A 161 -1.67 -8.51 15.56
CA ASN A 161 -2.78 -8.50 14.60
C ASN A 161 -2.48 -7.86 13.23
N SER A 162 -1.21 -7.66 12.89
CA SER A 162 -0.77 -7.23 11.54
C SER A 162 -1.07 -8.24 10.44
N GLY A 163 -0.85 -7.83 9.19
CA GLY A 163 -0.85 -8.73 8.03
C GLY A 163 0.13 -9.89 8.20
N THR A 164 1.37 -9.62 8.66
CA THR A 164 2.38 -10.67 8.91
C THR A 164 1.93 -11.64 10.00
N ASN A 165 1.41 -11.15 11.13
CA ASN A 165 0.91 -12.02 12.19
C ASN A 165 -0.28 -12.88 11.73
N LYS A 166 -1.21 -12.31 10.95
CA LYS A 166 -2.30 -13.09 10.36
C LYS A 166 -1.82 -14.14 9.36
N LYS A 167 -0.77 -13.83 8.59
CA LYS A 167 -0.15 -14.79 7.68
C LYS A 167 0.44 -15.96 8.46
N GLU A 168 1.26 -15.64 9.45
CA GLU A 168 1.91 -16.59 10.35
C GLU A 168 0.89 -17.53 11.02
N LEU A 169 -0.15 -16.98 11.65
CA LEU A 169 -1.23 -17.76 12.27
C LEU A 169 -1.97 -18.65 11.25
N GLY A 170 -2.16 -18.17 10.02
CA GLY A 170 -2.75 -18.98 8.95
C GLY A 170 -1.88 -20.17 8.54
N ILE A 171 -0.54 -20.00 8.55
CA ILE A 171 0.40 -21.10 8.25
C ILE A 171 0.37 -22.13 9.39
N TRP A 172 0.33 -21.69 10.66
CA TRP A 172 0.16 -22.59 11.81
C TRP A 172 -1.12 -23.41 11.70
N GLU A 173 -2.25 -22.75 11.40
CA GLU A 173 -3.55 -23.41 11.22
C GLU A 173 -3.50 -24.45 10.08
N GLU A 174 -2.93 -24.10 8.93
CA GLU A 174 -2.77 -25.00 7.78
C GLU A 174 -1.80 -26.16 8.07
N ALA A 175 -0.79 -25.92 8.90
CA ALA A 175 0.10 -26.95 9.41
C ALA A 175 -0.58 -27.91 10.41
N GLY A 176 -1.76 -27.54 10.93
CA GLY A 176 -2.50 -28.29 11.95
C GLY A 176 -1.96 -28.10 13.37
N ILE A 177 -1.27 -26.98 13.62
CA ILE A 177 -0.59 -26.66 14.87
C ILE A 177 -1.28 -25.47 15.54
N ASP A 178 -1.60 -25.61 16.83
CA ASP A 178 -1.99 -24.48 17.69
C ASP A 178 -0.75 -24.07 18.52
N PRO A 179 0.00 -23.03 18.11
CA PRO A 179 1.29 -22.71 18.71
C PRO A 179 1.09 -22.21 20.15
N SER A 180 1.66 -22.94 21.10
CA SER A 180 1.55 -22.62 22.53
C SER A 180 2.73 -23.20 23.31
N GLY A 181 3.01 -22.62 24.48
CA GLY A 181 4.13 -23.02 25.33
C GLY A 181 5.25 -21.97 25.39
N GLU A 182 6.39 -22.35 25.98
CA GLU A 182 7.51 -21.41 26.18
C GLU A 182 8.30 -21.10 24.90
N TRP A 183 8.26 -22.01 23.91
CA TRP A 183 8.96 -21.85 22.64
C TRP A 183 8.30 -20.80 21.74
N TYR A 184 6.98 -20.65 21.80
CA TYR A 184 6.23 -19.66 21.02
C TYR A 184 6.02 -18.37 21.82
N GLN A 185 6.64 -17.27 21.39
CA GLN A 185 6.65 -16.01 22.15
C GLN A 185 6.13 -14.84 21.32
N GLU A 186 5.10 -14.19 21.85
CA GLU A 186 4.52 -13.00 21.22
C GLU A 186 5.20 -11.71 21.72
N THR A 187 5.60 -10.86 20.78
CA THR A 187 6.26 -9.58 21.12
C THR A 187 5.28 -8.42 21.28
N GLY A 188 4.13 -8.44 20.61
CA GLY A 188 3.19 -7.32 20.50
C GLY A 188 3.78 -6.10 19.77
N GLN A 189 4.84 -6.29 18.98
CA GLN A 189 5.66 -5.20 18.41
C GLN A 189 5.72 -5.24 16.88
N GLY A 190 6.26 -4.16 16.30
CA GLY A 190 6.58 -4.01 14.87
C GLY A 190 7.60 -5.03 14.36
N MET A 191 7.58 -5.34 13.05
CA MET A 191 8.44 -6.36 12.44
C MET A 191 9.93 -6.17 12.76
N GLY A 192 10.46 -4.95 12.63
CA GLY A 192 11.87 -4.67 12.92
C GLY A 192 12.28 -4.94 14.37
N SER A 193 11.42 -4.60 15.33
CA SER A 193 11.67 -4.91 16.74
C SER A 193 11.56 -6.41 17.00
N SER A 194 10.57 -7.09 16.41
CA SER A 194 10.39 -8.54 16.55
C SER A 194 11.56 -9.32 15.96
N ILE A 195 12.12 -8.89 14.81
CA ILE A 195 13.34 -9.46 14.23
C ILE A 195 14.53 -9.26 15.18
N THR A 196 14.69 -8.07 15.75
CA THR A 196 15.77 -7.79 16.71
C THR A 196 15.66 -8.68 17.96
N ILE A 197 14.44 -8.94 18.43
CA ILE A 197 14.19 -9.84 19.57
C ILE A 197 14.48 -11.29 19.17
N ALA A 198 14.08 -11.71 17.97
CA ALA A 198 14.38 -13.05 17.46
C ALA A 198 15.89 -13.28 17.35
N ASP A 199 16.63 -12.30 16.84
CA ASP A 199 18.07 -12.33 16.73
C ASP A 199 18.76 -12.47 18.10
N GLN A 200 18.37 -11.66 19.07
CA GLN A 200 18.89 -11.73 20.45
C GLN A 200 18.62 -13.06 21.17
N LYS A 201 17.62 -13.80 20.71
CA LYS A 201 17.18 -15.07 21.31
C LYS A 201 17.62 -16.30 20.50
N ASP A 202 18.36 -16.11 19.40
CA ASP A 202 18.67 -17.16 18.44
C ASP A 202 17.39 -17.93 18.01
N ALA A 203 16.33 -17.19 17.70
CA ALA A 203 15.00 -17.71 17.47
C ALA A 203 14.54 -17.60 16.01
N TYR A 204 13.58 -18.44 15.63
CA TYR A 204 12.91 -18.40 14.34
C TYR A 204 11.86 -17.29 14.30
N ILE A 205 11.62 -16.71 13.12
CA ILE A 205 10.56 -15.71 12.91
C ILE A 205 10.12 -15.68 11.44
N LEU A 206 8.82 -15.50 11.19
CA LEU A 206 8.31 -15.18 9.86
C LEU A 206 8.46 -13.67 9.59
N SER A 207 9.15 -13.31 8.51
CA SER A 207 9.33 -11.91 8.09
C SER A 207 8.95 -11.72 6.64
N ASP A 208 8.47 -10.53 6.25
CA ASP A 208 8.48 -10.15 4.84
C ASP A 208 9.93 -9.92 4.37
N ARG A 209 10.21 -10.27 3.11
CA ARG A 209 11.56 -10.19 2.55
C ARG A 209 12.12 -8.76 2.54
N GLY A 210 11.29 -7.75 2.31
CA GLY A 210 11.71 -6.35 2.29
C GLY A 210 12.28 -5.90 3.64
N THR A 211 11.59 -6.23 4.74
CA THR A 211 12.08 -5.95 6.08
C THR A 211 13.36 -6.72 6.40
N TYR A 212 13.47 -7.99 5.98
CA TYR A 212 14.72 -8.75 6.15
C TYR A 212 15.89 -8.05 5.43
N ILE A 213 15.73 -7.65 4.17
CA ILE A 213 16.77 -6.95 3.40
C ILE A 213 17.22 -5.67 4.14
N ALA A 214 16.29 -4.91 4.71
CA ALA A 214 16.61 -3.70 5.47
C ALA A 214 17.30 -3.94 6.84
N PHE A 215 17.25 -5.17 7.35
CA PHE A 215 17.81 -5.59 8.63
C PHE A 215 19.00 -6.54 8.51
N ARG A 216 19.27 -7.14 7.35
CA ARG A 216 20.28 -8.21 7.17
C ARG A 216 21.69 -7.83 7.65
N ASP A 217 22.05 -6.55 7.58
CA ASP A 217 23.36 -6.05 8.02
C ASP A 217 23.39 -5.70 9.53
N LYS A 218 22.28 -5.87 10.24
CA LYS A 218 22.09 -5.51 11.66
C LYS A 218 21.81 -6.72 12.55
N ILE A 219 21.65 -7.90 11.96
CA ILE A 219 21.28 -9.15 12.63
C ILE A 219 22.16 -10.30 12.13
N ASP A 220 22.24 -11.37 12.90
CA ASP A 220 22.92 -12.62 12.55
C ASP A 220 21.98 -13.69 11.99
N LEU A 221 20.65 -13.49 12.08
CA LEU A 221 19.66 -14.40 11.47
C LEU A 221 19.80 -14.47 9.94
N GLU A 222 19.61 -15.68 9.41
CA GLU A 222 19.62 -15.95 7.97
C GLU A 222 18.25 -16.46 7.51
N ILE A 223 17.98 -16.34 6.21
CA ILE A 223 16.85 -17.06 5.61
C ILE A 223 17.14 -18.56 5.70
N VAL A 224 16.26 -19.29 6.36
CA VAL A 224 16.35 -20.75 6.50
C VAL A 224 15.29 -21.48 5.67
N SER A 225 14.15 -20.85 5.39
CA SER A 225 13.11 -21.41 4.52
C SER A 225 12.44 -20.31 3.70
N GLU A 226 12.29 -20.57 2.39
CA GLU A 226 11.72 -19.66 1.41
C GLU A 226 11.21 -20.42 0.17
N GLY A 227 10.46 -19.73 -0.69
CA GLY A 227 10.12 -20.22 -2.04
C GLY A 227 8.78 -20.95 -2.17
N ASP A 228 8.17 -21.38 -1.06
CA ASP A 228 6.82 -21.94 -1.05
C ASP A 228 5.77 -20.90 -1.49
N GLU A 229 4.74 -21.33 -2.22
CA GLU A 229 3.58 -20.49 -2.56
C GLU A 229 2.79 -20.06 -1.31
N VAL A 230 2.83 -20.87 -0.25
CA VAL A 230 2.33 -20.53 1.09
C VAL A 230 3.02 -19.27 1.61
N PHE A 231 4.24 -18.94 1.21
CA PHE A 231 4.88 -17.69 1.60
C PHE A 231 4.49 -16.50 0.73
N TYR A 232 3.73 -16.67 -0.34
CA TYR A 232 3.40 -15.54 -1.22
C TYR A 232 2.47 -14.55 -0.50
N ASN A 233 2.80 -13.29 -0.69
CA ASN A 233 2.01 -12.15 -0.31
C ASN A 233 1.54 -11.45 -1.59
N LEU A 234 0.39 -11.91 -2.07
CA LEU A 234 -0.20 -11.51 -3.34
C LEU A 234 -0.76 -10.10 -3.27
N TYR A 235 -0.39 -9.27 -4.24
CA TYR A 235 -0.95 -7.94 -4.42
C TYR A 235 -2.08 -8.03 -5.45
N GLY A 236 -3.24 -7.51 -5.06
CA GLY A 236 -4.40 -7.32 -5.92
C GLY A 236 -4.63 -5.86 -6.25
N VAL A 237 -5.09 -5.60 -7.47
CA VAL A 237 -5.67 -4.31 -7.88
C VAL A 237 -7.18 -4.48 -8.09
N ILE A 238 -7.98 -3.50 -7.69
CA ILE A 238 -9.45 -3.54 -7.72
C ILE A 238 -9.99 -2.17 -8.09
N ALA A 239 -10.87 -2.10 -9.10
CA ALA A 239 -11.60 -0.87 -9.41
C ALA A 239 -12.78 -0.70 -8.44
N VAL A 240 -13.01 0.51 -7.94
CA VAL A 240 -14.20 0.82 -7.13
C VAL A 240 -15.43 0.79 -8.02
N ASN A 241 -16.54 0.25 -7.50
CA ASN A 241 -17.73 0.00 -8.29
C ASN A 241 -18.51 1.31 -8.57
N SER A 242 -18.49 1.76 -9.83
CA SER A 242 -19.20 2.96 -10.29
C SER A 242 -20.72 2.88 -10.16
N ASP A 243 -21.30 1.68 -10.16
CA ASP A 243 -22.76 1.52 -9.95
C ASP A 243 -23.17 1.93 -8.52
N LYS A 244 -22.25 1.84 -7.56
CA LYS A 244 -22.45 2.30 -6.18
C LYS A 244 -21.99 3.75 -5.98
N HIS A 245 -20.91 4.15 -6.65
CA HIS A 245 -20.31 5.47 -6.54
C HIS A 245 -20.16 6.09 -7.93
N PRO A 246 -21.18 6.78 -8.47
CA PRO A 246 -21.17 7.27 -9.85
C PRO A 246 -20.08 8.30 -10.17
N ASP A 247 -19.51 8.94 -9.15
CA ASP A 247 -18.52 10.02 -9.30
C ASP A 247 -17.07 9.52 -9.31
N VAL A 248 -16.82 8.22 -9.10
CA VAL A 248 -15.45 7.66 -9.16
C VAL A 248 -14.96 7.59 -10.61
N ASN A 249 -13.65 7.80 -10.81
CA ASN A 249 -13.00 7.68 -12.10
C ASN A 249 -12.80 6.21 -12.49
N PHE A 250 -13.89 5.55 -12.91
CA PHE A 250 -13.88 4.14 -13.28
C PHE A 250 -13.03 3.86 -14.53
N GLU A 251 -13.04 4.77 -15.51
CA GLU A 251 -12.25 4.62 -16.73
C GLU A 251 -10.75 4.68 -16.42
N GLY A 252 -10.33 5.63 -15.59
CA GLY A 252 -8.95 5.72 -15.11
C GLY A 252 -8.55 4.51 -14.26
N ALA A 253 -9.44 4.01 -13.40
CA ALA A 253 -9.21 2.79 -12.63
C ALA A 253 -8.99 1.57 -13.54
N GLN A 254 -9.81 1.41 -14.59
CA GLN A 254 -9.65 0.33 -15.56
C GLN A 254 -8.36 0.49 -16.38
N ALA A 255 -8.02 1.70 -16.82
CA ALA A 255 -6.76 1.98 -17.51
C ALA A 255 -5.54 1.62 -16.65
N PHE A 256 -5.60 1.92 -15.35
CA PHE A 256 -4.52 1.59 -14.41
C PHE A 256 -4.40 0.07 -14.20
N ILE A 257 -5.52 -0.65 -14.10
CA ILE A 257 -5.53 -2.12 -14.03
C ILE A 257 -4.90 -2.72 -15.29
N ASP A 258 -5.34 -2.26 -16.47
CA ASP A 258 -4.84 -2.75 -17.76
C ASP A 258 -3.35 -2.45 -17.94
N TYR A 259 -2.90 -1.29 -17.47
CA TYR A 259 -1.48 -0.96 -17.41
C TYR A 259 -0.71 -1.93 -16.51
N LEU A 260 -1.17 -2.18 -15.28
CA LEU A 260 -0.46 -3.03 -14.31
C LEU A 260 -0.30 -4.47 -14.79
N VAL A 261 -1.23 -4.99 -15.60
CA VAL A 261 -1.12 -6.33 -16.22
C VAL A 261 -0.37 -6.33 -17.55
N SER A 262 0.02 -5.17 -18.08
CA SER A 262 0.76 -5.06 -19.34
C SER A 262 2.21 -5.50 -19.24
N GLU A 263 2.82 -5.89 -20.36
CA GLU A 263 4.25 -6.24 -20.42
C GLU A 263 5.17 -5.13 -19.89
N LYS A 264 4.83 -3.84 -20.12
CA LYS A 264 5.61 -2.69 -19.63
C LYS A 264 5.66 -2.68 -18.09
N ALA A 265 4.50 -2.73 -17.44
CA ALA A 265 4.44 -2.73 -15.97
C ALA A 265 5.02 -4.00 -15.37
N GLN A 266 4.71 -5.17 -15.94
CA GLN A 266 5.23 -6.46 -15.48
C GLN A 266 6.76 -6.55 -15.61
N LYS A 267 7.35 -5.87 -16.61
CA LYS A 267 8.81 -5.71 -16.70
C LYS A 267 9.36 -4.80 -15.59
N ILE A 268 8.71 -3.67 -15.31
CA ILE A 268 9.10 -2.77 -14.20
C ILE A 268 9.09 -3.54 -12.88
N ILE A 269 8.01 -4.29 -12.60
CA ILE A 269 7.87 -5.12 -11.39
C ILE A 269 9.00 -6.14 -11.29
N ARG A 270 9.28 -6.87 -12.39
CA ARG A 270 10.32 -7.90 -12.45
C ARG A 270 11.74 -7.37 -12.23
N ASP A 271 12.01 -6.18 -12.76
CA ASP A 271 13.34 -5.57 -12.73
C ASP A 271 13.55 -4.73 -11.46
N TYR A 272 12.48 -4.47 -10.69
CA TYR A 272 12.53 -3.72 -9.44
C TYR A 272 13.40 -4.43 -8.41
N LYS A 273 14.30 -3.65 -7.79
CA LYS A 273 15.26 -4.15 -6.81
C LYS A 273 15.35 -3.23 -5.60
N MET A 274 15.46 -3.84 -4.43
CA MET A 274 15.82 -3.19 -3.17
C MET A 274 17.19 -3.73 -2.74
N ASP A 275 18.16 -2.83 -2.54
CA ASP A 275 19.56 -3.18 -2.21
C ASP A 275 20.17 -4.30 -3.09
N GLY A 276 19.87 -4.24 -4.40
CA GLY A 276 20.38 -5.16 -5.42
C GLY A 276 19.60 -6.46 -5.59
N GLU A 277 18.66 -6.75 -4.68
CA GLU A 277 17.81 -7.94 -4.68
C GLU A 277 16.44 -7.67 -5.26
N ARG A 278 15.88 -8.63 -6.00
CA ARG A 278 14.51 -8.54 -6.50
C ARG A 278 13.55 -8.66 -5.33
N LEU A 279 12.66 -7.67 -5.18
CA LEU A 279 11.66 -7.65 -4.11
C LEU A 279 10.28 -8.16 -4.56
N PHE A 280 9.90 -7.89 -5.80
CA PHE A 280 8.59 -8.26 -6.34
C PHE A 280 8.73 -9.21 -7.53
N ASN A 281 7.81 -10.15 -7.62
CA ASN A 281 7.73 -11.13 -8.69
C ASN A 281 6.42 -10.93 -9.46
N PRO A 282 6.49 -10.73 -10.79
CA PRO A 282 5.30 -10.70 -11.62
C PRO A 282 4.59 -12.06 -11.60
N LEU A 283 3.26 -12.06 -11.66
CA LEU A 283 2.52 -13.29 -11.91
C LEU A 283 2.65 -13.66 -13.40
N LYS A 284 2.62 -14.96 -13.73
CA LYS A 284 2.45 -15.38 -15.12
C LYS A 284 1.04 -15.00 -15.56
N LEU A 285 0.91 -13.88 -16.25
CA LEU A 285 -0.32 -13.39 -16.88
C LEU A 285 -0.41 -13.90 -18.31
#